data_AF-A0A075FVW6-F1
#
_entry.id   AF-A0A075FVW6-F1
#
_cell.length_a   1.000
_cell.length_b   1.000
_cell.length_c   1.000
_cell.angle_alpha   90.00
_cell.angle_beta   90.00
_cell.angle_gamma   90.00
#
_symmetry.space_group_name_H-M   'P 1'
#
loop_
_entity.id
_entity.type
_entity.pdbx_description
1 polymer ?
#
loop_
_entity_poly.entity_id
_entity_poly.type
_entity_poly.pdbx_seq_one_letter_code
_entity_poly.pdbx_strand_id
1 'polypeptide(L)'
;MQNWILDGISSTNDEGIRRNFIKLNTNADDCRISLHLSIQYHVVLFYQPNYEVMKKQKELSDFMDMTKNKKVNLLKKVIMLYLKN
;
A
#
# COMPACT_ATOMS: atom_id res chain seq x y z
N MET A 1 13.05 32.60 -15.58
CA MET A 1 11.89 31.68 -15.69
C MET A 1 10.59 32.50 -15.67
N GLN A 2 10.38 33.43 -16.62
CA GLN A 2 9.28 34.41 -16.52
C GLN A 2 8.06 34.11 -17.42
N ASN A 3 8.16 33.20 -18.39
CA ASN A 3 7.16 33.09 -19.47
C ASN A 3 6.23 31.88 -19.36
N TRP A 4 6.38 31.05 -18.31
CA TRP A 4 5.51 29.90 -18.10
C TRP A 4 4.21 30.33 -17.41
N ILE A 5 3.08 29.98 -18.02
CA ILE A 5 1.73 30.23 -17.53
C ILE A 5 1.15 28.91 -17.00
N LEU A 6 0.51 28.97 -15.84
CA LEU A 6 -0.21 27.82 -15.28
C LEU A 6 -1.46 27.52 -16.11
N ASP A 7 -1.48 26.36 -16.75
CA ASP A 7 -2.61 25.86 -17.56
C ASP A 7 -3.57 24.98 -16.73
N GLY A 8 -3.18 24.68 -15.48
CA GLY A 8 -4.06 24.06 -14.48
C GLY A 8 -3.46 22.83 -13.82
N ILE A 9 -4.30 22.19 -13.00
CA ILE A 9 -3.98 20.98 -12.24
C ILE A 9 -5.01 19.91 -12.61
N SER A 10 -4.57 18.67 -12.82
CA SER A 10 -5.46 17.53 -13.02
C SER A 10 -4.99 16.32 -12.23
N SER A 11 -5.90 15.45 -11.81
CA SER A 11 -5.57 14.21 -11.11
C SER A 11 -6.15 12.98 -11.82
N THR A 12 -5.46 11.84 -11.69
CA THR A 12 -6.04 10.53 -12.01
C THR A 12 -6.61 9.89 -10.76
N ASN A 13 -7.78 9.26 -10.89
CA ASN A 13 -8.46 8.58 -9.80
C ASN A 13 -8.47 7.06 -10.01
N ASP A 14 -7.27 6.49 -10.15
CA ASP A 14 -7.08 5.03 -10.16
C ASP A 14 -6.94 4.56 -8.70
N GLU A 15 -7.67 3.49 -8.36
CA GLU A 15 -7.85 2.97 -6.99
C GLU A 15 -6.52 2.55 -6.33
N GLY A 16 -5.51 2.19 -7.12
CA GLY A 16 -4.18 1.80 -6.60
C GLY A 16 -3.10 2.88 -6.68
N ILE A 17 -3.22 3.80 -7.63
CA ILE A 17 -2.17 4.76 -7.99
C ILE A 17 -2.79 6.13 -8.29
N ARG A 18 -2.48 7.13 -7.48
CA ARG A 18 -2.88 8.52 -7.76
C ARG A 18 -1.74 9.29 -8.37
N ARG A 19 -2.06 10.10 -9.38
CA ARG A 19 -1.11 11.01 -10.01
C ARG A 19 -1.72 12.41 -10.09
N ASN A 20 -0.98 13.40 -9.59
CA ASN A 20 -1.30 14.80 -9.77
C ASN A 20 -0.41 15.37 -10.86
N PHE A 21 -1.01 16.12 -11.78
CA PHE A 21 -0.32 16.80 -12.87
C PHE A 21 -0.39 18.31 -12.67
N ILE A 22 0.74 18.97 -12.80
CA ILE A 22 0.85 20.43 -12.92
C ILE A 22 1.14 20.71 -14.40
N LYS A 23 0.25 21.47 -15.04
CA LYS A 23 0.37 21.82 -16.46
C LYS A 23 0.80 23.27 -16.58
N LEU A 24 1.88 23.48 -17.34
CA LEU A 24 2.41 24.79 -17.65
C LEU A 24 2.45 24.91 -19.18
N ASN A 25 2.26 26.12 -19.69
CA ASN A 25 2.51 26.41 -21.09
C ASN A 25 3.30 27.71 -21.26
N THR A 26 3.96 27.86 -22.40
CA THR A 26 4.53 29.12 -22.85
C THR A 26 4.40 29.18 -24.36
N ASN A 27 4.23 30.38 -24.90
CA ASN A 27 4.33 30.58 -26.34
C ASN A 27 5.80 30.82 -26.71
N ALA A 28 6.22 30.24 -27.82
CA ALA A 28 7.50 30.46 -28.47
C ALA A 28 7.19 30.67 -29.96
N ASP A 29 7.20 31.93 -30.38
CA ASP A 29 6.73 32.37 -31.70
C ASP A 29 5.31 31.84 -31.99
N ASP A 30 5.13 31.10 -33.09
CA ASP A 30 3.85 30.52 -33.50
C ASP A 30 3.57 29.14 -32.86
N CYS A 31 4.42 28.70 -31.93
CA CYS A 31 4.32 27.40 -31.26
C CYS A 31 3.95 27.55 -29.78
N ARG A 32 3.05 26.68 -29.29
CA ARG A 32 2.74 26.56 -27.87
C ARG A 32 3.48 25.38 -27.27
N ILE A 33 4.45 25.65 -26.40
CA ILE A 33 5.16 24.63 -25.63
C ILE A 33 4.34 24.30 -24.39
N SER A 34 4.08 23.01 -24.15
CA SER A 34 3.34 22.53 -22.98
C SER A 34 4.23 21.61 -22.14
N LEU A 35 4.28 21.85 -20.83
CA LEU A 35 5.06 21.08 -19.85
C LEU A 35 4.10 20.49 -18.82
N HIS A 36 4.09 19.17 -18.69
CA HIS A 36 3.30 18.45 -17.70
C HIS A 36 4.22 17.79 -16.67
N LEU A 37 4.23 18.30 -15.45
CA LEU A 37 4.95 17.70 -14.33
C LEU A 37 4.00 16.79 -13.56
N SER A 38 4.42 15.55 -13.27
CA SER A 38 3.57 14.60 -12.54
C SER A 38 4.23 14.07 -11.28
N ILE A 39 3.47 14.05 -10.18
CA ILE A 39 3.83 13.34 -8.95
C ILE A 39 2.89 12.15 -8.81
N GLN A 40 3.47 10.94 -8.72
CA GLN A 40 2.74 9.69 -8.53
C GLN A 40 2.95 9.15 -7.12
N TYR A 41 1.87 8.66 -6.50
CA TYR A 41 1.91 8.02 -5.19
C TYR A 41 0.91 6.86 -5.11
N HIS A 42 1.27 5.83 -4.33
CA HIS A 42 0.41 4.68 -4.08
C HIS A 42 -0.63 5.02 -3.01
N VAL A 43 -1.92 4.76 -3.31
CA VAL A 43 -3.06 5.09 -2.42
C VAL A 43 -3.04 4.25 -1.15
N VAL A 44 -2.53 3.02 -1.23
CA VAL A 44 -2.47 2.04 -0.13
C VAL A 44 -1.63 2.53 1.06
N LEU A 45 -0.71 3.49 0.85
CA LEU A 45 0.11 4.05 1.91
C LEU A 45 -0.59 5.15 2.73
N PHE A 46 -1.84 5.50 2.40
CA PHE A 46 -2.63 6.53 3.10
C PHE A 46 -3.85 6.00 3.85
N TYR A 47 -3.96 4.68 4.08
CA TYR A 47 -4.68 4.26 5.28
C TYR A 47 -3.77 4.59 6.45
N GLN A 48 -4.11 5.65 7.19
CA GLN A 48 -3.57 5.86 8.53
C GLN A 48 -3.67 4.52 9.26
N PRO A 49 -2.55 3.86 9.60
CA PRO A 49 -2.60 2.53 10.20
C PRO A 49 -3.45 2.65 11.46
N ASN A 50 -4.64 2.04 11.44
CA ASN A 50 -5.44 1.97 12.65
C ASN A 50 -4.72 0.98 13.56
N TYR A 51 -3.99 1.53 14.54
CA TYR A 51 -3.17 0.79 15.47
C TYR A 51 -3.94 -0.36 16.13
N GLU A 52 -5.22 -0.16 16.43
CA GLU A 52 -6.08 -1.20 17.00
C GLU A 52 -6.30 -2.37 16.04
N VAL A 53 -6.50 -2.10 14.75
CA VAL A 53 -6.66 -3.15 13.73
C VAL A 53 -5.38 -3.96 13.59
N MET A 54 -4.22 -3.29 13.52
CA MET A 54 -2.93 -3.97 13.41
C MET A 54 -2.61 -4.80 14.66
N LYS A 55 -2.92 -4.27 15.84
CA LYS A 55 -2.75 -4.99 17.11
C LYS A 55 -3.64 -6.23 17.17
N LYS A 56 -4.92 -6.12 16.79
CA LYS A 56 -5.85 -7.25 16.76
C LYS A 56 -5.44 -8.33 15.77
N GLN A 57 -4.94 -7.94 14.60
CA GLN A 57 -4.40 -8.88 13.62
C GLN A 57 -3.16 -9.61 14.14
N LYS A 58 -2.27 -8.90 14.86
CA LYS A 58 -1.09 -9.51 15.48
C LYS A 58 -1.47 -10.48 16.61
N GLU A 59 -2.38 -10.08 17.50
CA GLU A 59 -2.92 -10.94 18.57
C GLU A 59 -3.55 -12.23 18.00
N LEU A 60 -4.32 -12.11 16.92
CA LEU A 60 -4.93 -13.26 16.24
C LEU A 60 -3.89 -14.19 15.61
N SER A 61 -2.87 -13.63 14.94
CA SER A 61 -1.77 -14.39 14.36
C SER A 61 -1.03 -15.20 15.42
N ASP A 62 -0.69 -14.56 16.55
CA ASP A 62 0.03 -15.21 17.65
C ASP A 62 -0.83 -16.32 18.29
N PHE A 63 -2.16 -16.12 18.41
CA PHE A 63 -3.08 -17.16 18.88
C PHE A 63 -3.16 -18.37 17.95
N MET A 64 -3.19 -18.14 16.63
CA MET A 64 -3.20 -19.21 15.63
C MET A 64 -1.92 -20.05 15.69
N ASP A 65 -0.77 -19.40 15.83
CA ASP A 65 0.53 -20.08 15.95
C ASP A 65 0.62 -20.92 17.23
N MET A 66 0.18 -20.40 18.37
CA MET A 66 0.11 -21.16 19.63
C MET A 66 -0.78 -22.40 19.49
N THR A 67 -1.93 -22.26 18.82
CA THR A 67 -2.89 -23.36 18.61
C THR A 67 -2.30 -24.43 17.70
N LYS A 68 -1.63 -24.02 16.62
CA LYS A 68 -0.94 -24.93 15.70
C LYS A 68 0.15 -25.73 16.42
N ASN A 69 0.97 -25.07 17.24
CA ASN A 69 2.03 -25.71 18.01
C ASN A 69 1.49 -26.71 19.04
N LYS A 70 0.42 -26.34 19.77
CA LYS A 70 -0.25 -27.26 20.70
C LYS A 70 -0.80 -28.50 20.00
N LYS A 71 -1.42 -28.33 18.82
CA LYS A 71 -1.96 -29.44 18.02
C LYS A 71 -0.86 -30.41 17.56
N VAL A 72 0.27 -29.88 17.09
CA VAL A 72 1.44 -30.69 16.70
C VAL A 72 1.99 -31.47 17.89
N ASN A 73 2.12 -30.85 19.06
CA ASN A 73 2.64 -31.52 20.26
C ASN A 73 1.70 -32.62 20.77
N LEU A 74 0.38 -32.40 20.72
CA LEU A 74 -0.60 -33.43 21.05
C LEU A 74 -0.52 -34.62 20.09
N LEU A 75 -0.44 -34.38 18.78
CA LEU A 75 -0.26 -35.43 17.78
C LEU A 75 1.01 -36.25 18.04
N LYS A 76 2.13 -35.57 18.31
CA LYS A 76 3.39 -36.25 18.68
C LYS A 76 3.22 -37.12 19.92
N LYS A 77 2.56 -36.63 20.98
CA LYS A 77 2.32 -37.39 22.21
C LYS A 77 1.45 -38.62 21.96
N VAL A 78 0.38 -38.47 21.17
CA VAL A 78 -0.50 -39.58 20.79
C VAL A 78 0.28 -40.64 20.01
N ILE A 79 1.04 -40.24 18.98
CA ILE A 79 1.89 -41.16 18.20
C ILE A 79 2.89 -41.89 19.11
N MET A 80 3.53 -41.17 20.03
CA MET A 80 4.51 -41.76 20.96
C MET A 80 3.88 -42.78 21.92
N LEU A 81 2.60 -42.63 22.27
CA LEU A 81 1.86 -43.61 23.08
C LEU A 81 1.52 -44.86 22.26
N TYR A 82 1.12 -44.69 20.99
CA TYR A 82 0.84 -45.83 20.10
C TYR A 82 2.09 -46.65 19.74
N LEU A 83 3.27 -46.04 19.68
CA LEU A 83 4.54 -46.72 19.37
C LEU A 83 5.21 -47.39 20.59
N LYS A 84 4.67 -47.20 21.80
CA LYS A 84 5.18 -47.80 23.04
C LYS A 84 4.41 -49.06 23.48
N ASN A 85 3.32 -49.38 22.80
CA ASN A 85 2.55 -50.63 22.94
C ASN A 85 2.84 -51.55 21.75
#